data_AF-A0A915Z7M1-F1
#
_entry.id   AF-A0A915Z7M1-F1
#
_cell.length_a   1.000
_cell.length_b   1.000
_cell.length_c   1.000
_cell.angle_alpha   90.00
_cell.angle_beta   90.00
_cell.angle_gamma   90.00
#
_symmetry.space_group_name_H-M   'P 1'
#
loop_
_entity.id
_entity.type
_entity.pdbx_description
1 polymer ?
#
loop_
_entity_poly.entity_id
_entity_poly.type
_entity_poly.pdbx_seq_one_letter_code
_entity_poly.pdbx_strand_id
1 'polypeptide(L)'
;MAGTSNWFEFQWPVDGEFSGFVRGRALPNFGKWNDFSPSAITRIKRLKKNNVKEELEKRSLHYDEKENRPELIAILNENIACETINKIAEVRTAINMNSTVENNNISEMRTKKGKGKKRENEIESENNYFRSGWALKENQEYGKKGGGKHIPEKVLEILKGFFHAGDAHKSEPYSVKEMLEALRKKVEIGELEESDVPKLKTIENWISRYSRQYKQAMAKKSKAWTNNNVKNINNTFV
;
A
#
# COMPACT_ATOMS: atom_id res chain seq x y z
N MET A 1 1.74 12.75 -15.41
CA MET A 1 2.13 11.39 -15.79
C MET A 1 2.56 10.66 -14.53
N ALA A 2 1.79 9.66 -14.09
CA ALA A 2 2.18 8.83 -12.97
C ALA A 2 3.29 7.90 -13.45
N GLY A 3 4.48 8.01 -12.85
CA GLY A 3 5.62 7.15 -13.19
C GLY A 3 5.34 5.70 -12.80
N THR A 4 5.80 4.76 -13.62
CA THR A 4 5.67 3.30 -13.46
C THR A 4 6.42 2.73 -12.25
N SER A 5 6.92 3.56 -11.32
CA SER A 5 7.72 3.15 -10.16
C SER A 5 6.94 2.41 -9.05
N ASN A 6 5.67 2.06 -9.30
CA ASN A 6 4.77 1.40 -8.35
C ASN A 6 4.38 -0.02 -8.74
N TRP A 7 4.99 -0.57 -9.79
CA TRP A 7 4.65 -1.88 -10.34
C TRP A 7 5.65 -2.91 -9.80
N PHE A 8 5.15 -4.07 -9.38
CA PHE A 8 5.95 -5.23 -9.00
C PHE A 8 5.41 -6.46 -9.71
N GLU A 9 6.30 -7.30 -10.22
CA GLU A 9 5.96 -8.61 -10.76
C GLU A 9 6.04 -9.64 -9.63
N PHE A 10 4.97 -10.41 -9.44
CA PHE A 10 4.93 -11.53 -8.52
C PHE A 10 4.74 -12.86 -9.25
N GLN A 11 5.42 -13.89 -8.77
CA GLN A 11 5.24 -15.27 -9.20
C GLN A 11 5.09 -16.18 -7.98
N TRP A 12 4.23 -17.19 -8.10
CA TRP A 12 4.04 -18.23 -7.10
C TRP A 12 4.20 -19.60 -7.78
N PRO A 13 5.43 -20.14 -7.85
CA PRO A 13 5.66 -21.43 -8.47
C PRO A 13 4.98 -22.55 -7.69
N VAL A 14 4.24 -23.39 -8.40
CA VAL A 14 3.59 -24.58 -7.83
C VAL A 14 4.47 -25.82 -7.94
N ASP A 15 5.39 -25.84 -8.91
CA ASP A 15 6.31 -26.95 -9.17
C ASP A 15 7.76 -26.44 -9.29
N GLY A 16 8.74 -27.33 -9.08
CA GLY A 16 10.18 -27.06 -9.19
C GLY A 16 10.84 -26.62 -7.86
N GLU A 17 12.10 -26.18 -7.95
CA GLU A 17 12.94 -25.84 -6.77
C GLU A 17 12.36 -24.70 -5.91
N PHE A 18 11.57 -23.81 -6.52
CA PHE A 18 10.90 -22.69 -5.84
C PHE A 18 9.43 -22.96 -5.53
N SER A 19 8.99 -24.24 -5.57
CA SER A 19 7.62 -24.61 -5.21
C SER A 19 7.28 -24.11 -3.79
N GLY A 20 6.18 -23.36 -3.68
CA GLY A 20 5.68 -22.79 -2.43
C GLY A 20 6.31 -21.46 -2.01
N PHE A 21 7.22 -20.88 -2.78
CA PHE A 21 7.78 -19.55 -2.51
C PHE A 21 6.91 -18.43 -3.09
N VAL A 22 6.80 -17.27 -2.43
CA VAL A 22 6.43 -16.01 -3.14
C VAL A 22 7.70 -15.46 -3.76
N ARG A 23 7.70 -15.16 -5.06
CA ARG A 23 8.78 -14.45 -5.73
C ARG A 23 8.29 -13.08 -6.15
N GLY A 24 9.04 -12.02 -5.86
CA GLY A 24 8.70 -10.65 -6.27
C GLY A 24 9.89 -9.90 -6.86
N ARG A 25 9.70 -9.16 -7.97
CA ARG A 25 10.73 -8.26 -8.53
C ARG A 25 10.13 -6.95 -9.06
N ALA A 26 10.98 -5.95 -9.26
CA ALA A 26 10.55 -4.60 -9.63
C ALA A 26 9.95 -4.54 -11.05
N LEU A 27 10.56 -5.22 -12.02
CA LEU A 27 10.09 -5.20 -13.41
C LEU A 27 10.37 -6.55 -14.10
N PRO A 28 9.59 -6.91 -15.13
CA PRO A 28 9.90 -8.04 -15.99
C PRO A 28 11.30 -7.90 -16.59
N ASN A 29 12.11 -8.94 -16.43
CA ASN A 29 13.50 -9.02 -16.87
C ASN A 29 14.45 -7.98 -16.26
N PHE A 30 14.04 -7.24 -15.23
CA PHE A 30 14.87 -6.21 -14.60
C PHE A 30 14.75 -6.22 -13.07
N GLY A 31 15.90 -6.34 -12.41
CA GLY A 31 16.01 -6.51 -10.96
C GLY A 31 16.06 -7.98 -10.52
N LYS A 32 16.68 -8.22 -9.36
CA LYS A 32 16.78 -9.56 -8.78
C LYS A 32 15.42 -9.99 -8.22
N TRP A 33 15.14 -11.30 -8.29
CA TRP A 33 14.01 -11.89 -7.58
C TRP A 33 14.26 -11.84 -6.08
N ASN A 34 13.26 -11.35 -5.33
CA ASN A 34 13.18 -11.52 -3.90
C ASN A 34 12.31 -12.73 -3.62
N ASP A 35 12.94 -13.77 -3.06
CA ASP A 35 12.30 -15.05 -2.82
C ASP A 35 11.92 -15.16 -1.34
N PHE A 36 10.63 -15.28 -1.08
CA PHE A 36 10.07 -15.45 0.26
C PHE A 36 9.74 -16.93 0.47
N SER A 37 10.57 -17.61 1.25
CA SER A 37 10.37 -19.03 1.55
C SER A 37 9.13 -19.26 2.43
N PRO A 38 8.50 -20.45 2.34
CA PRO A 38 7.43 -20.84 3.27
C PRO A 38 7.80 -20.65 4.75
N SER A 39 9.06 -20.96 5.11
CA SER A 39 9.58 -20.80 6.47
C SER A 39 9.71 -19.33 6.89
N ALA A 40 10.06 -18.42 5.98
CA ALA A 40 10.10 -16.99 6.25
C ALA A 40 8.67 -16.42 6.45
N ILE A 41 7.72 -16.90 5.66
CA ILE A 41 6.32 -16.48 5.72
C ILE A 41 5.64 -16.98 7.01
N THR A 42 5.86 -18.24 7.40
CA THR A 42 5.33 -18.80 8.65
C THR A 42 5.89 -18.09 9.88
N ARG A 43 7.14 -17.58 9.83
CA ARG A 43 7.73 -16.80 10.92
C ARG A 43 7.01 -15.46 11.15
N ILE A 44 6.43 -14.86 10.11
CA ILE A 44 5.65 -13.61 10.20
C ILE A 44 4.28 -13.86 10.84
N LYS A 45 3.71 -15.06 10.66
CA LYS A 45 2.44 -15.50 11.24
C LYS A 45 2.63 -16.37 12.49
N ARG A 46 3.41 -15.93 13.49
CA ARG A 46 3.31 -16.51 14.85
C ARG A 46 1.96 -16.12 15.46
N LEU A 47 0.89 -16.79 15.01
CA LEU A 47 -0.45 -16.65 15.56
C LEU A 47 -0.42 -17.12 17.02
N LYS A 48 -1.02 -16.32 17.92
CA LYS A 48 -1.22 -16.75 19.31
C LYS A 48 -2.25 -17.88 19.31
N LYS A 49 -2.19 -18.76 20.32
CA LYS A 49 -3.09 -19.94 20.44
C LYS A 49 -4.56 -19.52 20.31
N ASN A 50 -4.95 -18.39 20.89
CA ASN A 50 -6.32 -17.88 20.88
C ASN A 50 -6.79 -17.52 19.46
N ASN A 51 -5.94 -16.86 18.66
CA ASN A 51 -6.26 -16.53 17.27
C ASN A 51 -6.48 -17.78 16.40
N VAL A 52 -5.76 -18.88 16.68
CA VAL A 52 -5.96 -20.16 15.98
C VAL A 52 -7.31 -20.77 16.38
N LYS A 53 -7.67 -20.72 17.67
CA LYS A 53 -8.97 -21.20 18.16
C LYS A 53 -10.14 -20.42 17.53
N GLU A 54 -10.11 -19.09 17.56
CA GLU A 54 -11.13 -18.25 16.91
C GLU A 54 -11.35 -18.62 15.44
N GLU A 55 -10.27 -18.95 14.74
CA GLU A 55 -10.29 -19.25 13.32
C GLU A 55 -10.77 -20.69 13.01
N LEU A 56 -10.59 -21.62 13.96
CA LEU A 56 -11.20 -22.96 13.94
C LEU A 56 -12.71 -22.88 14.20
N GLU A 57 -13.14 -22.09 15.18
CA GLU A 57 -14.56 -21.88 15.49
C GLU A 57 -15.32 -21.28 14.30
N LYS A 58 -14.75 -20.26 13.63
CA LYS A 58 -15.35 -19.67 12.42
C LYS A 58 -15.59 -20.70 11.32
N ARG A 59 -14.69 -21.68 11.19
CA ARG A 59 -14.78 -22.76 10.20
C ARG A 59 -15.60 -23.95 10.70
N SER A 60 -16.17 -23.86 11.89
CA SER A 60 -16.90 -24.96 12.55
C SER A 60 -16.08 -26.25 12.62
N LEU A 61 -14.77 -26.13 12.87
CA LEU A 61 -13.84 -27.25 12.98
C LEU A 61 -13.78 -27.74 14.41
N HIS A 62 -13.91 -29.06 14.59
CA HIS A 62 -13.79 -29.69 15.89
C HIS A 62 -12.32 -29.82 16.29
N TYR A 63 -12.00 -29.49 17.55
CA TYR A 63 -10.68 -29.66 18.15
C TYR A 63 -10.82 -29.90 19.66
N ASP A 64 -9.85 -30.60 20.28
CA ASP A 64 -9.82 -30.74 21.74
C ASP A 64 -9.24 -29.45 22.37
N GLU A 65 -9.92 -28.91 23.39
CA GLU A 65 -9.45 -27.72 24.11
C GLU A 65 -8.04 -27.89 24.71
N LYS A 66 -7.66 -29.15 25.00
CA LYS A 66 -6.38 -29.56 25.57
C LYS A 66 -5.26 -29.66 24.54
N GLU A 67 -5.55 -29.64 23.24
CA GLU A 67 -4.53 -29.73 22.19
C GLU A 67 -3.51 -28.59 22.26
N ASN A 68 -2.29 -28.93 21.91
CA ASN A 68 -1.19 -27.98 21.82
C ASN A 68 -1.34 -27.12 20.57
N ARG A 69 -0.78 -25.91 20.62
CA ARG A 69 -0.82 -24.97 19.48
C ARG A 69 -0.41 -25.59 18.12
N PRO A 70 0.66 -26.42 18.00
CA PRO A 70 1.00 -27.05 16.73
C PRO A 70 -0.08 -27.99 16.19
N GLU A 71 -0.80 -28.72 17.05
CA GLU A 71 -1.88 -29.63 16.66
C GLU A 71 -3.07 -28.83 16.10
N LEU A 72 -3.47 -27.76 16.79
CA LEU A 72 -4.51 -26.84 16.31
C LEU A 72 -4.16 -26.20 14.96
N ILE A 73 -2.89 -25.87 14.74
CA ILE A 73 -2.40 -25.33 13.47
C ILE A 73 -2.43 -26.40 12.36
N ALA A 74 -2.14 -27.67 12.69
CA ALA A 74 -2.17 -28.76 11.73
C ALA A 74 -3.60 -28.98 11.21
N ILE A 75 -4.58 -29.05 12.12
CA ILE A 75 -6.02 -29.19 11.78
C ILE A 75 -6.46 -28.02 10.88
N LEU A 76 -6.10 -26.79 11.25
CA LEU A 76 -6.46 -25.61 10.48
C LEU A 76 -5.83 -25.62 9.07
N ASN A 77 -4.57 -26.01 8.95
CA ASN A 77 -3.87 -26.08 7.67
C ASN A 77 -4.46 -27.17 6.75
N GLU A 78 -4.82 -28.32 7.31
CA GLU A 78 -5.44 -29.43 6.57
C GLU A 78 -6.79 -28.98 5.98
N ASN A 79 -7.63 -28.33 6.79
CA ASN A 79 -8.89 -27.79 6.29
C ASN A 79 -8.70 -26.72 5.21
N ILE A 80 -7.76 -25.78 5.40
CA ILE A 80 -7.44 -24.77 4.39
C ILE A 80 -6.97 -25.42 3.08
N ALA A 81 -6.16 -26.48 3.16
CA ALA A 81 -5.73 -27.23 1.99
C ALA A 81 -6.90 -27.90 1.27
N CYS A 82 -7.87 -28.48 2.01
CA CYS A 82 -9.09 -29.03 1.42
C CYS A 82 -9.96 -27.96 0.76
N GLU A 83 -10.20 -26.82 1.43
CA GLU A 83 -10.93 -25.69 0.82
C GLU A 83 -10.28 -25.23 -0.48
N THR A 84 -8.94 -25.17 -0.49
CA THR A 84 -8.11 -24.80 -1.64
C THR A 84 -8.35 -25.80 -2.79
N ILE A 85 -8.22 -27.10 -2.53
CA ILE A 85 -8.44 -28.13 -3.56
C ILE A 85 -9.86 -28.07 -4.14
N ASN A 86 -10.88 -27.88 -3.29
CA ASN A 86 -12.27 -27.80 -3.74
C ASN A 86 -12.50 -26.58 -4.63
N LYS A 87 -12.00 -25.40 -4.24
CA LYS A 87 -12.08 -24.18 -5.04
C LYS A 87 -11.36 -24.32 -6.39
N ILE A 88 -10.21 -25.01 -6.46
CA ILE A 88 -9.54 -25.31 -7.74
C ILE A 88 -10.42 -26.20 -8.61
N ALA A 89 -11.02 -27.23 -8.03
CA ALA A 89 -11.89 -28.15 -8.76
C ALA A 89 -13.10 -27.40 -9.34
N GLU A 90 -13.77 -26.57 -8.56
CA GLU A 90 -14.88 -25.71 -9.00
C GLU A 90 -14.46 -24.81 -10.17
N VAL A 91 -13.33 -24.12 -10.06
CA VAL A 91 -12.83 -23.27 -11.16
C VAL A 91 -12.52 -24.09 -12.42
N ARG A 92 -11.92 -25.27 -12.28
CA ARG A 92 -11.65 -26.16 -13.41
C ARG A 92 -12.96 -26.61 -14.09
N THR A 93 -13.99 -26.93 -13.32
CA THR A 93 -15.30 -27.29 -13.86
C THR A 93 -15.97 -26.12 -14.59
N ALA A 94 -15.93 -24.91 -14.02
CA ALA A 94 -16.48 -23.71 -14.64
C ALA A 94 -15.76 -23.35 -15.96
N ILE A 95 -14.42 -23.47 -16.00
CA ILE A 95 -13.64 -23.28 -17.24
C ILE A 95 -14.03 -24.34 -18.28
N ASN A 96 -14.17 -25.60 -17.87
CA ASN A 96 -14.50 -26.68 -18.81
C ASN A 96 -15.91 -26.52 -19.40
N MET A 97 -16.89 -26.09 -18.60
CA MET A 97 -18.24 -25.77 -19.07
C MET A 97 -18.25 -24.59 -20.05
N ASN A 98 -17.43 -23.56 -19.82
CA ASN A 98 -17.30 -22.44 -20.77
C ASN A 98 -16.61 -22.86 -22.08
N SER A 99 -15.61 -23.75 -22.04
CA SER A 99 -15.01 -24.32 -23.25
C SER A 99 -15.98 -25.20 -24.06
N THR A 100 -16.97 -25.83 -23.41
CA THR A 100 -18.01 -26.61 -24.12
C THR A 100 -19.08 -25.70 -24.75
N VAL A 101 -19.41 -24.58 -24.10
CA VAL A 101 -20.33 -23.56 -24.66
C VAL A 101 -19.69 -22.77 -25.80
N GLU A 102 -18.36 -22.55 -25.78
CA GLU A 102 -17.65 -21.92 -26.89
C GLU A 102 -17.48 -22.86 -28.09
N ASN A 103 -17.28 -24.17 -27.89
CA ASN A 103 -17.14 -25.13 -29.00
C ASN A 103 -18.45 -25.38 -29.77
N ASN A 104 -19.62 -25.17 -29.16
CA ASN A 104 -20.90 -25.26 -29.87
C ASN A 104 -21.27 -23.98 -30.66
N ASN A 105 -20.48 -22.92 -30.53
CA ASN A 105 -20.73 -21.64 -31.21
C ASN A 105 -19.67 -21.29 -32.28
N ILE A 106 -18.74 -22.19 -32.60
CA ILE A 106 -17.81 -22.06 -33.74
C ILE A 106 -18.30 -22.97 -34.88
N SER A 107 -19.52 -22.76 -35.33
CA SER A 107 -19.94 -23.25 -36.64
C SER A 107 -20.89 -22.28 -37.34
N GLU A 108 -20.60 -20.97 -37.34
CA GLU A 108 -21.16 -20.12 -38.39
C GLU A 108 -20.43 -18.76 -38.56
N MET A 109 -20.04 -18.53 -39.82
CA MET A 109 -19.85 -17.25 -40.50
C MET A 109 -18.58 -16.40 -40.28
N ARG A 110 -17.72 -16.55 -41.29
CA ARG A 110 -16.85 -15.57 -41.98
C ARG A 110 -17.14 -14.07 -41.77
N THR A 111 -16.04 -13.35 -41.56
CA THR A 111 -15.66 -12.00 -42.04
C THR A 111 -16.65 -10.83 -41.90
N LYS A 112 -16.28 -9.84 -41.05
CA LYS A 112 -16.01 -8.43 -41.45
C LYS A 112 -15.63 -7.53 -40.25
N LYS A 113 -14.73 -6.59 -40.56
CA LYS A 113 -14.25 -5.44 -39.75
C LYS A 113 -15.40 -4.66 -39.08
N GLY A 114 -15.25 -4.32 -37.80
CA GLY A 114 -16.15 -3.41 -37.09
C GLY A 114 -15.55 -2.85 -35.79
N LYS A 115 -15.69 -1.54 -35.60
CA LYS A 115 -15.19 -0.73 -34.48
C LYS A 115 -15.93 -1.04 -33.16
N GLY A 116 -15.17 -0.99 -32.06
CA GLY A 116 -15.59 -0.49 -30.75
C GLY A 116 -16.61 -1.28 -29.93
N LYS A 117 -16.14 -1.89 -28.82
CA LYS A 117 -16.78 -1.71 -27.50
C LYS A 117 -15.84 -2.22 -26.41
N LYS A 118 -15.37 -1.30 -25.57
CA LYS A 118 -14.74 -1.57 -24.29
C LYS A 118 -15.81 -2.24 -23.43
N ARG A 119 -15.69 -3.55 -23.19
CA ARG A 119 -16.47 -4.24 -22.14
C ARG A 119 -15.56 -4.31 -20.93
N GLU A 120 -15.74 -3.34 -20.04
CA GLU A 120 -15.33 -3.50 -18.64
C GLU A 120 -16.31 -4.51 -18.05
N ASN A 121 -15.95 -5.79 -18.09
CA ASN A 121 -16.57 -6.77 -17.22
C ASN A 121 -15.78 -6.71 -15.91
N GLU A 122 -16.24 -5.85 -14.99
CA GLU A 122 -15.97 -6.03 -13.57
C GLU A 122 -16.59 -7.36 -13.16
N ILE A 123 -15.78 -8.41 -13.29
CA ILE A 123 -16.02 -9.62 -12.52
C ILE A 123 -15.49 -9.28 -11.12
N GLU A 124 -16.39 -8.81 -10.25
CA GLU A 124 -16.22 -8.92 -8.81
C GLU A 124 -16.14 -10.42 -8.47
N SER A 125 -15.00 -11.04 -8.76
CA SER A 125 -14.72 -12.36 -8.24
C SER A 125 -13.96 -12.18 -6.95
N GLU A 126 -14.58 -12.62 -5.86
CA GLU A 126 -13.92 -13.02 -4.60
C GLU A 126 -12.98 -14.23 -4.85
N ASN A 127 -12.12 -14.13 -5.85
CA ASN A 127 -11.12 -15.11 -6.23
C ASN A 127 -9.93 -14.95 -5.28
N ASN A 128 -9.97 -15.59 -4.13
CA ASN A 128 -8.80 -15.79 -3.27
C ASN A 128 -7.83 -16.86 -3.81
N TYR A 129 -7.73 -16.96 -5.14
CA TYR A 129 -6.61 -17.56 -5.85
C TYR A 129 -5.77 -16.43 -6.40
N PHE A 130 -4.61 -16.19 -5.80
CA PHE A 130 -3.63 -15.25 -6.34
C PHE A 130 -3.12 -15.79 -7.68
N ARG A 131 -3.82 -15.47 -8.77
CA ARG A 131 -3.23 -15.55 -10.11
C ARG A 131 -1.97 -14.67 -10.08
N SER A 132 -0.87 -15.15 -10.63
CA SER A 132 0.31 -14.32 -10.88
C SER A 132 -0.15 -12.99 -11.47
N GLY A 133 0.12 -11.90 -10.77
CA GLY A 133 -0.60 -10.65 -10.99
C GLY A 133 0.13 -9.46 -10.39
N TRP A 134 -0.25 -8.28 -10.87
CA TRP A 134 0.28 -7.01 -10.41
C TRP A 134 -0.43 -6.59 -9.13
N ALA A 135 0.31 -6.37 -8.05
CA ALA A 135 -0.24 -5.75 -6.84
C ALA A 135 0.16 -4.27 -6.82
N LEU A 136 -0.83 -3.38 -6.70
CA LEU A 136 -0.60 -1.95 -6.61
C LEU A 136 -0.01 -1.60 -5.24
N LYS A 137 1.13 -0.91 -5.24
CA LYS A 137 1.82 -0.44 -4.03
C LYS A 137 0.96 0.44 -3.12
N GLU A 138 -0.09 1.05 -3.66
CA GLU A 138 -1.02 1.90 -2.89
C GLU A 138 -1.85 1.13 -1.86
N ASN A 139 -2.06 -0.18 -2.07
CA ASN A 139 -2.76 -1.06 -1.13
C ASN A 139 -1.80 -1.73 -0.13
N GLN A 140 -0.51 -1.35 -0.15
CA GLN A 140 0.46 -1.81 0.82
C GLN A 140 0.27 -1.06 2.14
N GLU A 141 -0.40 -1.68 3.11
CA GLU A 141 -0.41 -1.22 4.49
C GLU A 141 1.01 -1.39 5.08
N TYR A 142 1.80 -0.32 5.08
CA TYR A 142 3.02 -0.30 5.88
C TYR A 142 2.61 -0.43 7.36
N GLY A 143 3.02 -1.53 8.00
CA GLY A 143 2.93 -1.65 9.45
C GLY A 143 3.48 -0.38 10.13
N LYS A 144 2.80 0.09 11.19
CA LYS A 144 3.04 1.37 11.88
C LYS A 144 4.54 1.71 11.90
N LYS A 145 4.96 2.60 10.99
CA LYS A 145 6.36 3.04 10.92
C LYS A 145 6.68 3.79 12.20
N GLY A 146 7.44 3.12 13.08
CA GLY A 146 8.21 3.64 14.19
C GLY A 146 7.54 4.74 15.02
N GLY A 147 7.08 4.40 16.22
CA GLY A 147 6.75 5.37 17.28
C GLY A 147 8.01 6.06 17.81
N GLY A 148 8.78 6.69 16.93
CA GLY A 148 9.86 7.59 17.33
C GLY A 148 9.27 8.84 17.97
N LYS A 149 10.02 9.46 18.89
CA LYS A 149 9.60 10.72 19.51
C LYS A 149 9.29 11.75 18.41
N HIS A 150 8.05 12.23 18.39
CA HIS A 150 7.61 13.27 17.48
C HIS A 150 8.14 14.63 17.96
N ILE A 151 8.33 15.56 17.02
CA ILE A 151 8.57 16.95 17.38
C ILE A 151 7.30 17.47 18.05
N PRO A 152 7.37 18.07 19.25
CA PRO A 152 6.19 18.62 19.93
C PRO A 152 5.50 19.69 19.09
N GLU A 153 4.18 19.79 19.24
CA GLU A 153 3.37 20.71 18.42
C GLU A 153 3.75 22.18 18.60
N LYS A 154 4.08 22.59 19.83
CA LYS A 154 4.61 23.94 20.12
C LYS A 154 5.88 24.26 19.34
N VAL A 155 6.81 23.31 19.27
CA VAL A 155 8.06 23.47 18.51
C VAL A 155 7.77 23.53 17.01
N LEU A 156 6.81 22.74 16.52
CA LEU A 156 6.38 22.78 15.12
C LEU A 156 5.78 24.13 14.74
N GLU A 157 4.97 24.75 15.60
CA GLU A 157 4.39 26.09 15.34
C GLU A 157 5.47 27.16 15.19
N ILE A 158 6.48 27.14 16.07
CA ILE A 158 7.62 28.05 15.99
C ILE A 158 8.39 27.84 14.68
N LEU A 159 8.68 26.59 14.32
CA LEU A 159 9.38 26.26 13.07
C LEU A 159 8.58 26.67 11.82
N LYS A 160 7.25 26.53 11.84
CA LYS A 160 6.37 27.03 10.76
C LYS A 160 6.43 28.56 10.65
N GLY A 161 6.41 29.27 11.78
CA GLY A 161 6.54 30.73 11.82
C GLY A 161 7.82 31.21 11.13
N PHE A 162 8.96 30.61 11.48
CA PHE A 162 10.24 30.92 10.82
C PHE A 162 10.23 30.60 9.32
N PHE A 163 9.64 29.47 8.92
CA PHE A 163 9.54 29.09 7.51
C PHE A 163 8.74 30.12 6.71
N HIS A 164 7.59 30.58 7.22
CA HIS A 164 6.75 31.56 6.55
C HIS A 164 7.38 32.96 6.53
N ALA A 165 8.06 33.37 7.61
CA ALA A 165 8.80 34.62 7.66
C ALA A 165 9.91 34.66 6.61
N GLY A 166 10.65 33.55 6.45
CA GLY A 166 11.68 33.42 5.41
C GLY A 166 11.11 33.37 3.99
N ASP A 167 9.92 32.78 3.79
CA ASP A 167 9.25 32.76 2.47
C ASP A 167 8.75 34.17 2.06
N ALA A 168 8.35 35.00 3.02
CA ALA A 168 7.94 36.38 2.80
C ALA A 168 9.15 37.31 2.47
N HIS A 169 10.30 37.07 3.09
CA HIS A 169 11.53 37.84 2.88
C HIS A 169 12.58 36.97 2.15
N LYS A 170 12.42 36.81 0.83
CA LYS A 170 13.25 35.95 -0.05
C LYS A 170 14.78 36.17 0.04
N SER A 171 15.23 37.27 0.64
CA SER A 171 16.63 37.63 0.78
C SER A 171 17.31 37.02 2.02
N GLU A 172 16.56 36.59 3.04
CA GLU A 172 17.10 36.06 4.29
C GLU A 172 16.26 34.87 4.81
N PRO A 173 16.34 33.69 4.16
CA PRO A 173 15.73 32.50 4.72
C PRO A 173 16.44 32.12 6.01
N TYR A 174 15.68 31.96 7.10
CA TYR A 174 16.23 31.47 8.37
C TYR A 174 16.99 30.16 8.14
N SER A 175 18.28 30.16 8.46
CA SER A 175 19.09 28.96 8.38
C SER A 175 18.65 27.96 9.45
N VAL A 176 18.85 26.67 9.20
CA VAL A 176 18.54 25.60 10.17
C VAL A 176 19.22 25.88 11.52
N LYS A 177 20.43 26.45 11.49
CA LYS A 177 21.18 26.82 12.68
C LYS A 177 20.51 27.97 13.44
N GLU A 178 20.05 29.00 12.74
CA GLU A 178 19.30 30.11 13.36
C GLU A 178 17.98 29.63 13.98
N MET A 179 17.26 28.72 13.32
CA MET A 179 16.04 28.12 13.89
C MET A 179 16.35 27.35 15.17
N LEU A 180 17.48 26.62 15.21
CA LEU A 180 17.90 25.87 16.40
C LEU A 180 18.31 26.81 17.55
N GLU A 181 19.07 27.87 17.26
CA GLU A 181 19.45 28.89 18.23
C GLU A 181 18.23 29.62 18.80
N ALA A 182 17.24 29.93 17.96
CA ALA A 182 15.99 30.53 18.44
C ALA A 182 15.20 29.60 19.36
N LEU A 183 15.21 28.28 19.10
CA LEU A 183 14.60 27.31 20.00
C LEU A 183 15.34 27.23 21.34
N ARG A 184 16.68 27.29 21.34
CA ARG A 184 17.50 27.34 22.56
C ARG A 184 17.22 28.58 23.40
N LYS A 185 17.11 29.76 22.78
CA LYS A 185 16.70 30.99 23.48
C LYS A 185 15.33 30.86 24.14
N LYS A 186 14.39 30.17 23.50
CA LYS A 186 13.07 29.90 24.09
C LYS A 186 13.11 28.90 25.26
N VAL A 187 14.09 28.01 25.30
CA VAL A 187 14.38 27.18 26.48
C VAL A 187 14.93 28.03 27.62
N GLU A 188 15.85 28.96 27.34
CA GLU A 188 16.39 29.89 28.35
C GLU A 188 15.31 30.78 28.99
N ILE A 189 14.32 31.19 28.19
CA ILE A 189 13.17 31.98 28.65
C ILE A 189 12.15 31.11 29.44
N GLY A 190 12.30 29.78 29.42
CA GLY A 190 11.39 28.84 30.08
C GLY A 190 10.07 28.59 29.31
N GLU A 191 9.99 28.99 28.04
CA GLU A 191 8.81 28.72 27.19
C GLU A 191 8.79 27.28 26.64
N LEU A 192 9.95 26.63 26.59
CA LEU A 192 10.14 25.29 26.06
C LEU A 192 11.02 24.45 27.01
N GLU A 193 10.73 23.16 27.07
CA GLU A 193 11.57 22.19 27.77
C GLU A 193 12.79 21.80 26.93
N GLU A 194 13.94 21.57 27.55
CA GLU A 194 15.14 21.13 26.83
C GLU A 194 14.95 19.78 26.15
N SER A 195 14.08 18.92 26.71
CA SER A 195 13.71 17.63 26.12
C SER A 195 12.99 17.75 24.77
N ASP A 196 12.39 18.90 24.52
CA ASP A 196 11.55 19.16 23.35
C ASP A 196 12.35 19.69 22.16
N VAL A 197 13.61 20.10 22.38
CA VAL A 197 14.47 20.65 21.34
C VAL A 197 14.92 19.54 20.37
N PRO A 198 14.51 19.61 19.10
CA PRO A 198 14.89 18.61 18.12
C PRO A 198 16.34 18.80 17.69
N LYS A 199 16.99 17.69 17.33
CA LYS A 199 18.34 17.71 16.75
C LYS A 199 18.35 18.47 15.43
N LEU A 200 19.48 19.06 15.08
CA LEU A 200 19.70 19.80 13.82
C LEU A 200 19.23 18.99 12.60
N LYS A 201 19.67 17.73 12.47
CA LYS A 201 19.27 16.84 11.37
C LYS A 201 17.75 16.57 11.32
N THR A 202 17.08 16.60 12.47
CA THR A 202 15.62 16.47 12.54
C THR A 202 14.93 17.69 11.94
N ILE A 203 15.45 18.90 12.23
CA ILE A 203 14.95 20.15 11.67
C ILE A 203 15.20 20.17 10.15
N GLU A 204 16.39 19.82 9.66
CA GLU A 204 16.69 19.75 8.20
C GLU A 204 15.72 18.84 7.44
N ASN A 205 15.51 17.63 7.98
CA ASN A 205 14.59 16.66 7.40
C ASN A 205 13.14 17.17 7.43
N TRP A 206 12.76 17.84 8.51
CA TRP A 206 11.44 18.46 8.65
C TRP A 206 11.24 19.57 7.61
N ILE A 207 12.18 20.51 7.47
CA ILE A 207 12.12 21.60 6.47
C ILE A 207 11.98 21.03 5.06
N SER A 208 12.80 20.02 4.73
CA SER A 208 12.77 19.39 3.41
C SER A 208 11.39 18.81 3.08
N ARG A 209 10.76 18.15 4.05
CA ARG A 209 9.41 17.58 3.91
C ARG A 209 8.34 18.67 3.87
N TYR A 210 8.40 19.62 4.79
CA TYR A 210 7.44 20.69 4.93
C TYR A 210 7.42 21.59 3.68
N SER A 211 8.60 21.98 3.18
CA SER A 211 8.74 22.75 1.93
C SER A 211 8.10 22.04 0.74
N ARG A 212 8.32 20.72 0.61
CA ARG A 212 7.70 19.92 -0.46
C ARG A 212 6.17 19.90 -0.36
N GLN A 213 5.65 19.69 0.85
CA GLN A 213 4.20 19.70 1.10
C GLN A 213 3.60 21.08 0.83
N TYR A 214 4.27 22.15 1.27
CA TYR A 214 3.88 23.52 1.04
C TYR A 214 3.81 23.86 -0.45
N LYS A 215 4.86 23.55 -1.23
CA LYS A 215 4.88 23.71 -2.70
C LYS A 215 3.74 22.93 -3.38
N GLN A 216 3.48 21.70 -2.94
CA GLN A 216 2.36 20.91 -3.46
C GLN A 216 1.00 21.52 -3.13
N ALA A 217 0.82 22.03 -1.91
CA ALA A 217 -0.41 22.70 -1.49
C ALA A 217 -0.66 23.97 -2.31
N MET A 218 0.37 24.79 -2.53
CA MET A 218 0.27 26.00 -3.36
C MET A 218 -0.04 25.67 -4.81
N ALA A 219 0.59 24.65 -5.39
CA ALA A 219 0.26 24.20 -6.75
C ALA A 219 -1.19 23.69 -6.87
N LYS A 220 -1.71 22.97 -5.86
CA LYS A 220 -3.11 22.53 -5.82
C LYS A 220 -4.07 23.72 -5.72
N LYS A 221 -3.79 24.69 -4.85
CA LYS A 221 -4.59 25.92 -4.70
C LYS A 221 -4.63 26.72 -6.00
N SER A 222 -3.47 26.90 -6.66
CA SER A 222 -3.38 27.58 -7.96
C SER A 222 -4.24 26.88 -9.02
N LYS A 223 -4.15 25.55 -9.15
CA LYS A 223 -4.98 24.77 -10.09
C LYS A 223 -6.48 24.85 -9.78
N ALA A 224 -6.85 24.83 -8.50
CA ALA A 224 -8.25 24.97 -8.10
C ALA A 224 -8.80 26.36 -8.46
N TRP A 225 -8.01 27.41 -8.23
CA TRP A 225 -8.37 28.78 -8.61
C TRP A 225 -8.53 28.94 -10.12
N THR A 226 -7.58 28.44 -10.93
CA THR A 226 -7.70 28.49 -12.39
C THR A 226 -8.93 27.74 -12.90
N ASN A 227 -9.21 26.56 -12.35
CA ASN A 227 -10.37 25.76 -12.76
C ASN A 227 -11.71 26.43 -12.41
N ASN A 228 -11.80 27.10 -11.26
CA ASN A 228 -13.01 27.82 -10.86
C ASN A 228 -13.23 29.07 -11.73
N ASN A 229 -12.15 29.76 -12.11
CA ASN A 229 -12.25 30.93 -12.97
C ASN A 229 -12.73 30.56 -14.40
N VAL A 230 -12.22 29.47 -14.96
CA VAL A 230 -12.68 28.95 -16.27
C VAL A 230 -14.16 28.55 -16.23
N LYS A 231 -14.63 27.94 -15.14
CA LYS A 231 -16.06 27.60 -14.97
C LYS A 231 -16.96 28.83 -14.88
N ASN A 232 -16.52 29.88 -14.18
CA ASN A 232 -17.29 31.13 -14.09
C ASN A 232 -17.38 31.84 -15.44
N ILE A 233 -16.30 31.89 -16.23
CA ILE A 233 -16.32 32.51 -17.57
C ILE A 233 -17.33 31.80 -18.49
N ASN A 234 -17.42 30.47 -18.41
CA ASN A 234 -18.35 29.68 -19.22
C ASN A 234 -19.81 29.81 -18.78
N ASN A 235 -20.09 30.39 -17.61
CA ASN A 235 -21.44 30.64 -17.10
C ASN A 235 -21.94 32.07 -17.34
N THR A 236 -21.08 32.99 -17.81
CA THR A 236 -21.44 34.40 -18.08
C THR A 236 -21.80 34.66 -19.55
N PHE A 237 -21.64 33.65 -20.42
CA PHE A 237 -22.08 33.67 -21.81
C PHE A 237 -23.22 32.66 -22.01
N VAL A 238 -24.36 32.91 -21.37
CA VAL A 238 -25.67 32.31 -21.69
C VAL A 238 -26.73 33.39 -21.60
#